data_AF-A0A7V7KC81-F1
#
_entry.id   AF-A0A7V7KC81-F1
#
_cell.length_a   1.000
_cell.length_b   1.000
_cell.length_c   1.000
_cell.angle_alpha   90.00
_cell.angle_beta   90.00
_cell.angle_gamma   90.00
#
_symmetry.space_group_name_H-M   'P 1'
#
loop_
_entity.id
_entity.type
_entity.pdbx_description
1 polymer ?
#
loop_
_entity_poly.entity_id
_entity_poly.type
_entity_poly.pdbx_seq_one_letter_code
_entity_poly.pdbx_strand_id
1 'polypeptide(L)'
;MKINVNAIRDLDRDSLYILPLAMIPFEHPGLRRARMVKNARMESVVELFSGKGMGSGQLNVSDAAREFEWNNGGEEKDLGTLKKLAKLPSFDIYSLRISLREQDIAVNDYDELKLSGSKKRELDVYMQEFTRQLVLQIYGDDK
;
A
#
# COMPACT_ATOMS: atom_id res chain seq x y z
N MET A 1 -19.83 17.66 -8.74
CA MET A 1 -18.97 16.82 -7.88
C MET A 1 -18.07 16.00 -8.80
N LYS A 2 -16.79 16.38 -8.97
CA LYS A 2 -15.86 15.62 -9.82
C LYS A 2 -15.42 14.39 -9.04
N ILE A 3 -15.88 13.20 -9.42
CA ILE A 3 -15.37 11.95 -8.88
C ILE A 3 -13.92 11.84 -9.38
N ASN A 4 -12.95 11.99 -8.48
CA ASN A 4 -11.55 11.75 -8.81
C ASN A 4 -11.37 10.24 -8.99
N VAL A 5 -11.39 9.79 -10.24
CA VAL A 5 -11.28 8.37 -10.63
C VAL A 5 -9.90 7.80 -10.25
N ASN A 6 -8.94 8.65 -9.86
CA ASN A 6 -7.60 8.27 -9.43
C ASN A 6 -7.40 8.41 -7.90
N ALA A 7 -8.43 8.73 -7.13
CA ALA A 7 -8.30 8.83 -5.68
C ALA A 7 -8.13 7.43 -5.08
N ILE A 8 -7.01 7.23 -4.38
CA ILE A 8 -6.76 6.02 -3.59
C ILE A 8 -7.84 5.93 -2.51
N ARG A 9 -8.45 4.76 -2.39
CA ARG A 9 -9.47 4.50 -1.36
C ARG A 9 -8.79 4.37 0.00
N ASP A 10 -9.38 4.98 1.03
CA ASP A 10 -8.88 4.88 2.41
C ASP A 10 -8.67 3.42 2.84
N LEU A 11 -9.57 2.51 2.46
CA LEU A 11 -9.45 1.08 2.75
C LEU A 11 -8.17 0.46 2.17
N ASP A 12 -7.80 0.82 0.94
CA ASP A 12 -6.58 0.29 0.34
C ASP A 12 -5.34 0.97 0.93
N ARG A 13 -5.42 2.29 1.20
CA ARG A 13 -4.34 3.08 1.80
C ARG A 13 -3.95 2.60 3.19
N ASP A 14 -4.95 2.28 4.02
CA ASP A 14 -4.76 1.86 5.41
C ASP A 14 -4.60 0.33 5.56
N SER A 15 -4.51 -0.39 4.43
CA SER A 15 -4.41 -1.85 4.44
C SER A 15 -3.02 -2.32 4.82
N LEU A 16 -2.94 -3.45 5.52
CA LEU A 16 -1.67 -4.13 5.81
C LEU A 16 -1.15 -4.94 4.61
N TYR A 17 -2.05 -5.28 3.68
CA TYR A 17 -1.82 -6.26 2.62
C TYR A 17 -2.19 -5.76 1.22
N ILE A 18 -2.55 -4.49 1.08
CA ILE A 18 -2.81 -3.85 -0.22
C ILE A 18 -1.91 -2.62 -0.34
N LEU A 19 -1.22 -2.53 -1.48
CA LEU A 19 -0.49 -1.34 -1.92
C LEU A 19 -1.09 -0.84 -3.23
N PRO A 20 -1.80 0.30 -3.23
CA PRO A 20 -2.20 0.98 -4.46
C PRO A 20 -0.97 1.36 -5.28
N LEU A 21 -0.84 0.83 -6.50
CA LEU A 21 0.34 1.14 -7.33
C LEU A 21 0.31 2.58 -7.85
N ALA A 22 -0.84 3.25 -7.76
CA ALA A 22 -0.96 4.69 -7.99
C ALA A 22 -0.06 5.56 -7.09
N MET A 23 0.39 5.06 -5.93
CA MET A 23 1.30 5.79 -5.03
C MET A 23 2.72 5.90 -5.58
N ILE A 24 3.08 5.05 -6.54
CA ILE A 24 4.44 4.90 -7.05
C ILE A 24 4.50 5.53 -8.45
N PRO A 25 5.60 6.23 -8.81
CA PRO A 25 5.75 6.91 -10.10
C PRO A 25 6.10 5.92 -11.22
N PHE A 26 5.19 4.98 -11.48
CA PHE A 26 5.28 4.07 -12.62
C PHE A 26 5.07 4.80 -13.95
N GLU A 27 5.80 4.35 -14.96
CA GLU A 27 5.72 4.83 -16.34
C GLU A 27 4.51 4.19 -17.05
N HIS A 28 4.29 2.89 -16.87
CA HIS A 28 3.18 2.20 -17.52
C HIS A 28 1.81 2.64 -16.97
N PRO A 29 0.90 3.16 -17.80
CA PRO A 29 -0.40 3.66 -17.35
C PRO A 29 -1.30 2.54 -16.78
N GLY A 30 -1.10 1.29 -17.21
CA GLY A 30 -1.85 0.13 -16.70
C GLY A 30 -1.65 -0.12 -15.21
N LEU A 31 -0.49 0.28 -14.64
CA LEU A 31 -0.22 0.10 -13.23
C LEU A 31 -0.97 1.10 -12.34
N ARG A 32 -1.37 2.27 -12.87
CA ARG A 32 -2.04 3.32 -12.08
C ARG A 32 -3.38 2.89 -11.48
N ARG A 33 -4.03 1.91 -12.08
CA ARG A 33 -5.32 1.35 -11.59
C ARG A 33 -5.16 0.01 -10.89
N ALA A 34 -3.97 -0.58 -10.97
CA ALA A 34 -3.66 -1.84 -10.34
C ALA A 34 -3.24 -1.61 -8.88
N ARG A 35 -3.22 -2.71 -8.13
CA ARG A 35 -2.73 -2.75 -6.76
C ARG A 35 -1.87 -3.98 -6.55
N MET A 36 -0.84 -3.88 -5.74
CA MET A 36 -0.13 -5.05 -5.25
C MET A 36 -0.82 -5.56 -4.00
N VAL A 37 -1.06 -6.87 -3.95
CA VAL A 37 -1.83 -7.50 -2.88
C VAL A 37 -1.04 -8.68 -2.33
N LYS A 38 -0.98 -8.83 -1.00
CA LYS A 38 -0.61 -10.11 -0.38
C LYS A 38 -1.85 -11.00 -0.42
N ASN A 39 -1.82 -12.05 -1.23
CA ASN A 39 -2.95 -12.98 -1.32
C ASN A 39 -3.08 -13.85 -0.05
N ALA A 40 -4.05 -14.76 -0.02
CA ALA A 40 -4.26 -15.66 1.12
C ALA A 40 -3.06 -16.57 1.46
N ARG A 41 -2.10 -16.71 0.55
CA ARG A 41 -0.83 -17.43 0.75
C ARG A 41 0.34 -16.50 1.10
N MET A 42 0.06 -15.22 1.36
CA MET A 42 1.05 -14.15 1.60
C MET A 42 2.01 -13.90 0.43
N GLU A 43 1.62 -14.32 -0.78
CA GLU A 43 2.37 -14.04 -2.00
C GLU A 43 1.98 -12.64 -2.50
N SER A 44 2.98 -11.82 -2.83
CA SER A 44 2.75 -10.52 -3.46
C SER A 44 2.40 -10.71 -4.93
N VAL A 45 1.18 -10.33 -5.30
CA VAL A 45 0.67 -10.40 -6.67
C VAL A 45 0.21 -9.02 -7.13
N VAL A 46 0.29 -8.77 -8.42
CA VAL A 46 -0.30 -7.60 -9.08
C VAL A 46 -1.75 -7.94 -9.39
N GLU A 47 -2.67 -7.16 -8.84
CA GLU A 47 -4.09 -7.29 -9.07
C GLU A 47 -4.58 -6.17 -10.01
N LEU A 48 -5.03 -6.57 -11.20
CA LEU A 48 -5.43 -5.65 -12.27
C LEU A 48 -6.89 -5.21 -12.14
N PHE A 49 -7.75 -6.10 -11.65
CA PHE A 49 -9.16 -5.82 -11.39
C PHE A 49 -9.69 -6.71 -10.27
N SER A 50 -10.71 -6.21 -9.56
CA SER A 50 -11.49 -7.01 -8.61
C SER A 50 -12.96 -6.61 -8.70
N GLY A 51 -13.87 -7.57 -8.78
CA GLY A 51 -15.30 -7.31 -8.89
C GLY A 51 -16.11 -8.13 -7.89
N LYS A 52 -17.16 -7.52 -7.31
CA LYS A 52 -18.09 -8.24 -6.45
C LYS A 52 -18.81 -9.31 -7.28
N GLY A 53 -18.57 -10.59 -6.95
CA GLY A 53 -19.13 -11.74 -7.67
C GLY A 53 -18.39 -12.15 -8.95
N MET A 54 -17.32 -11.43 -9.35
CA MET A 54 -16.58 -11.70 -10.60
C MET A 54 -15.16 -12.22 -10.36
N GLY A 55 -14.77 -12.41 -9.09
CA GLY A 55 -13.41 -12.80 -8.71
C GLY A 55 -12.41 -11.65 -8.86
N SER A 56 -11.13 -12.01 -8.90
CA SER A 56 -10.02 -11.08 -8.99
C SER A 56 -8.99 -11.54 -10.02
N GLY A 57 -8.50 -10.60 -10.84
CA GLY A 57 -7.43 -10.84 -11.81
C GLY A 57 -6.07 -10.60 -11.17
N GLN A 58 -5.47 -11.66 -10.61
CA GLN A 58 -4.17 -11.62 -9.95
C GLN A 58 -3.10 -12.29 -10.82
N LEU A 59 -1.97 -11.60 -10.99
CA LEU A 59 -0.80 -12.09 -11.70
C LEU A 59 0.42 -11.98 -10.78
N ASN A 60 1.34 -12.92 -10.85
CA ASN A 60 2.66 -12.68 -10.26
C ASN A 60 3.40 -11.60 -11.08
N VAL A 61 4.50 -11.06 -10.54
CA VAL A 61 5.23 -9.96 -11.21
C VAL A 61 5.73 -10.33 -12.61
N SER A 62 6.15 -11.58 -12.82
CA SER A 62 6.63 -12.06 -14.11
C SER A 62 5.50 -12.17 -15.14
N ASP A 63 4.33 -12.66 -14.73
CA ASP A 63 3.16 -12.78 -15.59
C ASP A 63 2.58 -11.39 -15.89
N ALA A 64 2.59 -10.47 -14.93
CA ALA A 64 2.21 -9.07 -15.17
C ALA A 64 3.13 -8.41 -16.19
N ALA A 65 4.45 -8.63 -16.11
CA ALA A 65 5.40 -8.12 -17.10
C ALA A 65 5.14 -8.66 -18.51
N ARG A 66 4.70 -9.92 -18.62
CA ARG A 66 4.30 -10.53 -19.89
C ARG A 66 3.01 -9.92 -20.42
N GLU A 67 2.02 -9.73 -19.56
CA GLU A 67 0.73 -9.12 -19.92
C GLU A 67 0.91 -7.68 -20.41
N PHE A 68 1.86 -6.93 -19.86
CA PHE A 68 2.22 -5.59 -20.33
C PHE A 68 3.26 -5.56 -21.46
N GLU A 69 3.62 -6.73 -22.02
CA GLU A 69 4.55 -6.87 -23.15
C GLU A 69 5.97 -6.31 -22.89
N TRP A 70 6.42 -6.23 -21.63
CA TRP A 70 7.73 -5.67 -21.26
C TRP A 70 8.94 -6.57 -21.58
N ASN A 71 8.71 -7.76 -22.12
CA ASN A 71 9.76 -8.77 -22.36
C ASN A 71 10.84 -8.34 -23.37
N ASN A 72 10.62 -7.26 -24.12
CA ASN A 72 11.54 -6.74 -25.15
C ASN A 72 12.23 -5.42 -24.73
N GLY A 73 12.45 -5.21 -23.42
CA GLY A 73 13.17 -4.03 -22.91
C GLY A 73 12.30 -2.78 -22.74
N GLY A 74 10.98 -2.93 -22.81
CA GLY A 74 10.04 -1.80 -22.79
C GLY A 74 10.05 -1.01 -21.47
N GLU A 75 10.14 -1.69 -20.32
CA GLU A 75 10.03 -1.03 -19.00
C GLU A 75 10.82 -1.74 -17.88
N GLU A 76 12.15 -1.77 -18.01
CA GLU A 76 13.04 -2.38 -17.00
C GLU A 76 12.90 -1.74 -15.61
N LYS A 77 12.63 -0.42 -15.56
CA LYS A 77 12.49 0.35 -14.32
C LYS A 77 11.22 0.01 -13.55
N ASP A 78 10.07 -0.06 -14.22
CA ASP A 78 8.80 -0.43 -13.60
C ASP A 78 8.83 -1.88 -13.12
N LEU A 79 9.39 -2.79 -13.93
CA LEU A 79 9.60 -4.18 -13.54
C LEU A 79 10.54 -4.30 -12.32
N GLY A 80 11.64 -3.54 -12.31
CA GLY A 80 12.57 -3.50 -11.18
C GLY A 80 11.88 -3.02 -9.90
N THR A 81 11.06 -1.99 -10.00
CA THR A 81 10.26 -1.46 -8.89
C THR A 81 9.22 -2.46 -8.41
N LEU A 82 8.48 -3.11 -9.30
CA LEU A 82 7.52 -4.16 -8.93
C LEU A 82 8.20 -5.35 -8.22
N LYS A 83 9.38 -5.78 -8.70
CA LYS A 83 10.16 -6.84 -8.04
C LYS A 83 10.61 -6.46 -6.64
N LYS A 84 10.97 -5.19 -6.43
CA LYS A 84 11.30 -4.63 -5.11
C LYS A 84 10.08 -4.63 -4.18
N LEU A 85 8.96 -4.07 -4.65
CA LEU A 85 7.70 -4.01 -3.90
C LEU A 85 7.17 -5.40 -3.53
N ALA A 86 7.31 -6.38 -4.43
CA ALA A 86 6.85 -7.75 -4.19
C ALA A 86 7.58 -8.44 -3.02
N LYS A 87 8.80 -8.00 -2.69
CA LYS A 87 9.59 -8.55 -1.58
C LYS A 87 9.26 -7.91 -0.23
N LEU A 88 8.45 -6.84 -0.20
CA LEU A 88 8.11 -6.18 1.05
C LEU A 88 7.30 -7.12 1.96
N PRO A 89 7.55 -7.10 3.28
CA PRO A 89 6.85 -7.98 4.21
C PRO A 89 5.39 -7.56 4.42
N SER A 90 5.12 -6.25 4.45
CA SER A 90 3.79 -5.65 4.65
C SER A 90 3.65 -4.37 3.83
N PHE A 91 2.41 -3.90 3.71
CA PHE A 91 2.06 -2.64 3.06
C PHE A 91 1.43 -1.62 4.03
N ASP A 92 1.50 -1.88 5.34
CA ASP A 92 1.10 -0.89 6.33
C ASP A 92 1.96 0.37 6.20
N ILE A 93 1.35 1.54 6.39
CA ILE A 93 1.99 2.83 6.08
C ILE A 93 3.30 3.05 6.86
N TYR A 94 3.38 2.54 8.10
CA TYR A 94 4.58 2.71 8.90
C TYR A 94 5.75 1.94 8.29
N SER A 95 5.59 0.62 8.10
CA SER A 95 6.61 -0.24 7.52
C SER A 95 6.89 0.12 6.07
N LEU A 96 5.85 0.44 5.29
CA LEU A 96 5.97 0.83 3.88
C LEU A 96 6.88 2.05 3.72
N ARG A 97 6.71 3.10 4.54
CA ARG A 97 7.60 4.28 4.48
C ARG A 97 9.07 3.93 4.70
N ILE A 98 9.35 3.05 5.67
CA ILE A 98 10.71 2.61 5.97
C ILE A 98 11.26 1.84 4.77
N SER A 99 10.53 0.83 4.30
CA SER A 99 10.99 -0.03 3.21
C SER A 99 11.16 0.71 1.88
N LEU A 100 10.27 1.65 1.54
CA LEU A 100 10.41 2.47 0.33
C LEU A 100 11.67 3.33 0.40
N ARG A 101 11.95 3.94 1.56
CA ARG A 101 13.15 4.74 1.78
C ARG A 101 14.43 3.91 1.72
N GLU A 102 14.45 2.73 2.34
CA GLU A 102 15.60 1.82 2.32
C GLU A 102 15.95 1.32 0.91
N GLN A 103 14.93 1.21 0.04
CA GLN A 103 15.09 0.72 -1.33
C GLN A 103 15.19 1.82 -2.38
N ASP A 104 15.24 3.09 -1.95
CA ASP A 104 15.27 4.29 -2.76
C ASP A 104 14.13 4.32 -3.81
N ILE A 105 12.92 3.97 -3.37
CA ILE A 105 11.71 4.00 -4.20
C ILE A 105 10.99 5.32 -3.95
N ALA A 106 10.89 6.14 -4.99
CA ALA A 106 10.14 7.39 -4.96
C ALA A 106 8.63 7.14 -4.84
N VAL A 107 7.91 8.15 -4.34
CA VAL A 107 6.45 8.19 -4.30
C VAL A 107 5.93 9.44 -4.99
N ASN A 108 4.72 9.36 -5.53
CA ASN A 108 4.07 10.48 -6.21
C ASN A 108 3.72 11.61 -5.24
N ASP A 109 3.17 11.26 -4.07
CA ASP A 109 2.78 12.19 -3.02
C ASP A 109 3.02 11.60 -1.63
N TYR A 110 3.80 12.30 -0.80
CA TYR A 110 4.06 11.88 0.58
C TYR A 110 2.82 11.91 1.47
N ASP A 111 1.78 12.68 1.11
CA ASP A 111 0.52 12.66 1.82
C ASP A 111 -0.19 11.31 1.67
N GLU A 112 0.00 10.59 0.55
CA GLU A 112 -0.55 9.24 0.36
C GLU A 112 0.09 8.22 1.33
N LEU A 113 1.33 8.48 1.79
CA LEU A 113 2.04 7.71 2.83
C LEU A 113 1.72 8.14 4.27
N LYS A 114 0.51 8.67 4.52
CA LYS A 114 -0.02 8.94 5.86
C LYS A 114 -1.28 8.11 6.06
N LEU A 115 -1.62 7.76 7.30
CA LEU A 115 -2.93 7.14 7.54
C LEU A 115 -4.06 8.06 7.13
N SER A 116 -5.16 7.48 6.65
CA SER A 116 -6.37 8.24 6.37
C SER A 116 -6.90 8.92 7.65
N GLY A 117 -7.69 9.98 7.46
CA GLY A 117 -8.32 10.67 8.59
C GLY A 117 -9.32 9.79 9.35
N SER A 118 -9.90 8.78 8.70
CA SER A 118 -10.79 7.82 9.36
C SER A 118 -10.00 6.86 10.25
N LYS A 119 -8.93 6.25 9.72
CA LYS A 119 -8.08 5.34 10.47
C LYS A 119 -7.33 6.00 11.62
N LYS A 120 -6.87 7.25 11.45
CA LYS A 120 -6.28 8.02 12.58
C LYS A 120 -7.24 8.15 13.76
N ARG A 121 -8.48 8.58 13.49
CA ARG A 121 -9.51 8.72 14.53
C ARG A 121 -9.84 7.40 15.22
N GLU A 122 -9.90 6.31 14.45
CA GLU A 122 -10.08 4.96 14.99
C GLU A 122 -8.93 4.60 15.95
N LEU A 123 -7.68 4.83 15.55
CA LEU A 123 -6.51 4.53 16.39
C LEU A 123 -6.39 5.45 17.60
N ASP A 124 -6.76 6.73 17.49
CA ASP A 124 -6.71 7.69 18.58
C ASP A 124 -7.57 7.24 19.77
N VAL A 125 -8.74 6.63 19.51
CA VAL A 125 -9.62 6.08 20.56
C VAL A 125 -8.90 4.96 21.32
N TYR A 126 -8.25 4.03 20.61
CA TYR A 126 -7.49 2.95 21.25
C TYR A 126 -6.27 3.48 22.01
N MET A 127 -5.58 4.49 21.47
CA MET A 127 -4.42 5.09 22.11
C MET A 127 -4.79 5.78 23.41
N GLN A 128 -5.94 6.46 23.50
CA GLN A 128 -6.38 7.12 24.73
C GLN A 128 -6.47 6.14 25.91
N GLU A 129 -7.04 4.95 25.70
CA GLU A 129 -7.15 3.93 26.76
C GLU A 129 -5.77 3.45 27.22
N PHE A 130 -4.86 3.22 26.28
CA PHE A 130 -3.50 2.77 26.57
C PHE A 130 -2.66 3.85 27.28
N THR A 131 -2.64 5.08 26.74
CA THR A 131 -1.86 6.18 27.32
C THR A 131 -2.39 6.59 28.68
N ARG A 132 -3.70 6.44 28.95
CA ARG A 132 -4.27 6.72 30.27
C ARG A 132 -3.64 5.84 31.35
N GLN A 133 -3.42 4.56 31.08
CA GLN A 133 -2.78 3.65 32.05
C GLN A 133 -1.33 4.03 32.31
N LEU A 134 -0.58 4.40 31.27
CA LEU A 134 0.79 4.92 31.41
C LEU A 134 0.85 6.20 32.25
N VAL A 135 -0.07 7.14 32.01
CA VAL A 135 -0.15 8.39 32.79
C VAL A 135 -0.45 8.09 34.26
N LEU A 136 -1.39 7.18 34.54
CA LEU A 136 -1.69 6.75 35.92
C LEU A 136 -0.49 6.05 36.58
N GLN A 137 0.28 5.26 35.86
CA GLN A 137 1.48 4.63 36.43
C GLN A 137 2.61 5.61 36.72
N ILE A 138 2.79 6.64 35.88
CA ILE A 138 3.92 7.58 36.01
C ILE A 138 3.58 8.73 36.96
N TYR A 139 2.33 9.19 36.98
CA TYR A 139 1.89 10.39 37.71
C TYR A 139 0.75 10.12 38.70
N GLY A 140 0.29 8.87 38.86
CA GLY A 140 -0.85 8.54 39.72
C GLY A 140 -0.51 8.32 41.19
N ASP A 141 0.78 8.24 41.55
CA ASP A 141 1.25 8.03 42.93
C ASP A 141 1.34 9.34 43.77
N ASP A 142 0.78 10.45 43.29
CA ASP A 142 0.73 11.72 44.05
C ASP A 142 -0.41 11.80 45.09
N LYS A 143 -0.86 10.66 45.65
CA LYS A 143 -1.76 10.62 46.82
C LYS A 143 -1.49 9.49 47.80
#